data_AF-A0A7Y9Y223-F1
#
_entry.id   AF-A0A7Y9Y223-F1
#
_cell.length_a   1.000
_cell.length_b   1.000
_cell.length_c   1.000
_cell.angle_alpha   90.00
_cell.angle_beta   90.00
_cell.angle_gamma   90.00
#
_symmetry.space_group_name_H-M   'P 1'
#
loop_
_entity.id
_entity.type
_entity.pdbx_description
1 polymer ?
#
loop_
_entity_poly.entity_id
_entity_poly.type
_entity_poly.pdbx_seq_one_letter_code
_entity_poly.pdbx_strand_id
1 'polypeptide(L)'
;MTEEARPVRSEAARAASRRNGKKGKGPKTPLGKLRSSRNAFQHGLRARRALPPVLPEWLREIEDELVAITGAKGPGRHEHLDRALTASLLLQEIDAVYDAMLLQIVGDLQTSLVAPGITACESEATSPEDAPSRAVRAEPLSSRLAKELKKLHRYRRRFRGQRDNAIKKMEVTRKRLSTAPGKG
;
A
#
# COMPACT_ATOMS: atom_id res chain seq x y z
N MET A 1 13.46 26.93 36.99
CA MET A 1 13.60 26.70 35.54
C MET A 1 14.99 26.14 35.31
N THR A 2 15.13 24.82 35.21
CA THR A 2 16.41 24.15 34.94
C THR A 2 16.31 23.48 33.59
N GLU A 3 17.01 24.04 32.62
CA GLU A 3 17.12 23.55 31.26
C GLU A 3 18.09 22.35 31.28
N GLU A 4 17.54 21.13 31.37
CA GLU A 4 18.32 19.90 31.27
C GLU A 4 18.93 19.79 29.87
N ALA A 5 20.25 19.97 29.80
CA ALA A 5 21.03 19.84 28.58
C ALA A 5 20.90 18.41 28.01
N ARG A 6 20.42 18.29 26.76
CA ARG A 6 20.30 17.00 26.08
C ARG A 6 21.66 16.28 26.05
N PRO A 7 21.70 14.97 26.37
CA PRO A 7 22.95 14.23 26.42
C PRO A 7 23.67 14.23 25.06
N VAL A 8 24.96 14.56 25.09
CA VAL A 8 25.82 14.58 23.90
C VAL A 8 25.92 13.18 23.33
N ARG A 9 25.52 13.00 22.07
CA ARG A 9 25.57 11.69 21.38
C ARG A 9 27.00 11.15 21.36
N SER A 10 27.15 9.89 21.77
CA SER A 10 28.43 9.17 21.73
C SER A 10 29.03 9.14 20.31
N GLU A 11 30.35 9.04 20.22
CA GLU A 11 31.05 8.97 18.93
C GLU A 11 30.59 7.79 18.08
N ALA A 12 30.27 6.65 18.71
CA ALA A 12 29.69 5.49 18.04
C ALA A 12 28.33 5.82 17.40
N ALA A 13 27.46 6.56 18.09
CA ALA A 13 26.17 7.00 17.56
C ALA A 13 26.35 8.02 16.41
N ARG A 14 27.33 8.92 16.52
CA ARG A 14 27.66 9.87 15.43
C ARG A 14 28.23 9.15 14.20
N ALA A 15 29.10 8.17 14.38
CA ALA A 15 29.65 7.36 13.29
C ALA A 15 28.57 6.52 12.59
N ALA A 16 27.66 5.90 13.36
CA ALA A 16 26.51 5.18 12.81
C ALA A 16 25.57 6.12 12.03
N SER A 17 25.26 7.30 12.58
CA SER A 17 24.44 8.31 11.90
C SER A 17 25.08 8.80 10.60
N ARG A 18 26.41 9.04 10.58
CA ARG A 18 27.15 9.39 9.35
C ARG A 18 27.09 8.28 8.30
N ARG A 19 27.28 7.00 8.68
CA ARG A 19 27.16 5.86 7.76
C ARG A 19 25.73 5.71 7.23
N ASN A 20 24.73 5.89 8.08
CA ASN A 20 23.32 5.83 7.71
C ASN A 20 22.94 6.99 6.79
N GLY A 21 23.45 8.21 7.06
CA GLY A 21 23.26 9.38 6.21
C GLY A 21 23.91 9.24 4.83
N LYS A 22 25.11 8.62 4.74
CA LYS A 22 25.74 8.27 3.46
C LYS A 22 24.90 7.27 2.64
N LYS A 23 24.15 6.38 3.31
CA LYS A 23 23.21 5.42 2.71
C LYS A 23 21.78 5.97 2.56
N GLY A 24 21.50 7.16 3.10
CA GLY A 24 20.16 7.72 3.29
C GLY A 24 19.69 8.68 2.20
N LYS A 25 20.39 8.77 1.06
CA LYS A 25 19.81 9.38 -0.13
C LYS A 25 18.77 8.38 -0.62
N GLY A 26 17.50 8.68 -0.37
CA GLY A 26 16.37 7.85 -0.78
C GLY A 26 16.54 7.33 -2.20
N PRO A 27 15.89 6.21 -2.54
CA PRO A 27 16.23 5.46 -3.73
C PRO A 27 16.18 6.33 -5.00
N LYS A 28 17.28 6.31 -5.75
CA LYS A 28 17.45 7.13 -6.96
C LYS A 28 16.89 6.46 -8.22
N THR A 29 16.72 5.14 -8.19
CA THR A 29 16.17 4.39 -9.31
C THR A 29 14.64 4.35 -9.23
N PRO A 30 13.92 4.28 -10.36
CA PRO A 30 12.47 4.10 -10.38
C PRO A 30 12.02 2.89 -9.54
N LEU A 31 12.74 1.77 -9.69
CA LEU A 31 12.58 0.54 -8.91
C LEU A 31 12.74 0.77 -7.39
N GLY A 32 13.72 1.58 -7.00
CA GLY A 32 13.92 1.92 -5.60
C GLY A 32 12.82 2.85 -5.08
N LYS A 33 12.37 3.85 -5.85
CA LYS A 33 11.27 4.75 -5.46
C LYS A 33 9.98 3.98 -5.23
N LEU A 34 9.68 3.02 -6.12
CA LEU A 34 8.56 2.10 -5.98
C LEU A 34 8.68 1.22 -4.73
N ARG A 35 9.89 0.76 -4.39
CA ARG A 35 10.13 0.04 -3.12
C ARG A 35 9.93 0.92 -1.89
N SER A 36 10.34 2.19 -1.96
CA SER A 36 10.15 3.15 -0.87
C SER A 36 8.68 3.50 -0.66
N SER A 37 7.90 3.66 -1.73
CA SER A 37 6.45 3.87 -1.62
C SER A 37 5.77 2.66 -1.00
N ARG A 38 6.17 1.43 -1.36
CA ARG A 38 5.64 0.17 -0.79
C ARG A 38 5.83 0.05 0.73
N ASN A 39 6.93 0.55 1.29
CA ASN A 39 7.14 0.54 2.74
C ASN A 39 6.20 1.50 3.48
N ALA A 40 5.89 2.66 2.86
CA ALA A 40 4.88 3.57 3.38
C ALA A 40 3.48 2.95 3.35
N PHE A 41 3.15 2.19 2.29
CA PHE A 41 1.88 1.48 2.18
C PHE A 41 1.72 0.31 3.17
N GLN A 42 2.75 -0.52 3.39
CA GLN A 42 2.61 -1.66 4.30
C GLN A 42 2.38 -1.26 5.76
N HIS A 43 3.04 -0.19 6.22
CA HIS A 43 2.78 0.39 7.54
C HIS A 43 1.50 1.24 7.56
N GLY A 44 1.19 1.95 6.47
CA GLY A 44 0.00 2.81 6.33
C GLY A 44 -1.34 2.06 6.22
N LEU A 45 -1.38 0.91 5.54
CA LEU A 45 -2.60 0.10 5.36
C LEU A 45 -3.12 -0.55 6.65
N ARG A 46 -2.27 -0.62 7.69
CA ARG A 46 -2.64 -1.10 9.04
C ARG A 46 -2.88 0.02 10.03
N ALA A 47 -2.46 1.24 9.73
CA ALA A 47 -2.75 2.40 10.57
C ALA A 47 -4.24 2.80 10.42
N ARG A 48 -4.86 3.30 11.49
CA ARG A 48 -6.16 3.98 11.37
C ARG A 48 -5.95 5.19 10.47
N ARG A 49 -6.49 5.13 9.25
CA ARG A 49 -6.40 6.23 8.30
C ARG A 49 -7.60 7.14 8.47
N ALA A 50 -7.34 8.43 8.65
CA ALA A 50 -8.36 9.46 8.55
C ALA A 50 -8.59 9.83 7.08
N LEU A 51 -9.80 10.28 6.77
CA LEU A 51 -10.06 10.94 5.50
C LEU A 51 -9.18 12.20 5.38
N PRO A 52 -8.72 12.54 4.17
CA PRO A 52 -8.01 13.80 3.96
C PRO A 52 -8.95 14.98 4.29
N PRO A 53 -8.41 16.14 4.71
CA PRO A 53 -9.22 17.32 5.04
C PRO A 53 -10.00 17.86 3.83
N VAL A 54 -9.50 17.60 2.62
CA VAL A 54 -10.19 17.86 1.36
C VAL A 54 -10.30 16.54 0.63
N LEU A 55 -11.53 16.11 0.36
CA LEU A 55 -11.78 14.90 -0.40
C LEU A 55 -11.46 15.13 -1.89
N PRO A 56 -10.83 14.17 -2.57
CA PRO A 56 -10.71 14.23 -4.02
C PRO A 56 -12.09 14.15 -4.68
N GLU A 57 -12.23 14.74 -5.87
CA GLU A 57 -13.54 14.90 -6.54
C GLU A 57 -14.32 13.59 -6.66
N TRP A 58 -13.68 12.54 -7.19
CA TRP A 58 -14.30 11.22 -7.32
C TRP A 58 -14.81 10.63 -5.99
N LEU A 59 -14.22 11.02 -4.86
CA LEU A 59 -14.67 10.54 -3.54
C LEU A 59 -15.79 11.41 -2.97
N ARG A 60 -15.85 12.69 -3.35
CA ARG A 60 -17.00 13.57 -3.06
C ARG A 60 -18.25 13.11 -3.80
N GLU A 61 -18.12 12.73 -5.07
CA GLU A 61 -19.22 12.15 -5.84
C GLU A 61 -19.81 10.92 -5.14
N ILE A 62 -18.94 10.03 -4.64
CA ILE A 62 -19.36 8.87 -3.84
C ILE A 62 -20.02 9.30 -2.52
N GLU A 63 -19.49 10.33 -1.84
CA GLU A 63 -20.10 10.87 -0.64
C GLU A 63 -21.52 11.38 -0.90
N ASP A 64 -21.71 12.18 -1.94
CA ASP A 64 -23.00 12.74 -2.33
C ASP A 64 -24.02 11.65 -2.66
N GLU A 65 -23.60 10.65 -3.45
CA GLU A 65 -24.43 9.47 -3.76
C GLU A 65 -24.81 8.69 -2.48
N LEU A 66 -23.86 8.44 -1.59
CA LEU A 66 -24.12 7.71 -0.35
C LEU A 66 -25.03 8.51 0.58
N VAL A 67 -24.86 9.83 0.67
CA VAL A 67 -25.75 10.71 1.45
C VAL A 67 -27.16 10.70 0.86
N ALA A 68 -27.31 10.76 -0.45
CA ALA A 68 -28.61 10.70 -1.13
C ALA A 68 -29.31 9.35 -0.90
N ILE A 69 -28.60 8.23 -1.04
CA ILE A 69 -29.14 6.88 -0.88
C ILE A 69 -29.44 6.55 0.58
N THR A 70 -28.64 7.03 1.53
CA THR A 70 -28.76 6.59 2.93
C THR A 70 -29.42 7.62 3.84
N GLY A 71 -29.53 8.88 3.42
CA GLY A 71 -30.01 9.97 4.27
C GLY A 71 -29.16 10.11 5.54
N ALA A 72 -27.83 9.93 5.41
CA ALA A 72 -26.89 9.98 6.52
C ALA A 72 -26.96 11.36 7.22
N LYS A 73 -27.64 11.41 8.37
CA LYS A 73 -27.74 12.59 9.24
C LYS A 73 -27.48 12.13 10.68
N GLY A 74 -26.64 12.83 11.43
CA GLY A 74 -26.39 12.49 12.83
C GLY A 74 -25.35 11.37 13.05
N PRO A 75 -24.88 11.23 14.30
CA PRO A 75 -23.52 10.78 14.59
C PRO A 75 -23.20 9.35 14.15
N GLY A 76 -24.09 8.38 14.40
CA GLY A 76 -23.87 6.99 13.99
C GLY A 76 -23.91 6.77 12.46
N ARG A 77 -24.64 7.63 11.72
CA ARG A 77 -24.66 7.58 10.26
C ARG A 77 -23.38 8.18 9.66
N HIS A 78 -22.88 9.27 10.24
CA HIS A 78 -21.59 9.84 9.86
C HIS A 78 -20.43 8.85 10.07
N GLU A 79 -20.41 8.12 11.19
CA GLU A 79 -19.35 7.12 11.42
C GLU A 79 -19.32 6.00 10.35
N HIS A 80 -20.48 5.58 9.86
CA HIS A 80 -20.56 4.59 8.79
C HIS A 80 -20.24 5.19 7.42
N LEU A 81 -20.61 6.44 7.16
CA LEU A 81 -20.22 7.18 5.97
C LEU A 81 -18.69 7.31 5.90
N ASP A 82 -18.05 7.78 6.98
CA ASP A 82 -16.60 7.92 7.09
C ASP A 82 -15.88 6.59 6.81
N ARG A 83 -16.40 5.49 7.36
CA ARG A 83 -15.88 4.15 7.10
C ARG A 83 -16.03 3.72 5.65
N ALA A 84 -17.16 4.02 5.02
CA ALA A 84 -17.39 3.69 3.61
C ALA A 84 -16.42 4.48 2.71
N LEU A 85 -16.29 5.79 2.94
CA LEU A 85 -15.39 6.67 2.20
C LEU A 85 -13.92 6.28 2.40
N THR A 86 -13.51 6.00 3.64
CA THR A 86 -12.15 5.54 3.94
C THR A 86 -11.84 4.22 3.25
N ALA A 87 -12.79 3.28 3.25
CA ALA A 87 -12.62 2.01 2.56
C ALA A 87 -12.54 2.18 1.03
N SER A 88 -13.34 3.08 0.44
CA SER A 88 -13.26 3.43 -0.98
C SER A 88 -11.92 4.04 -1.36
N LEU A 89 -11.39 4.97 -0.55
CA LEU A 89 -10.05 5.53 -0.73
C LEU A 89 -8.96 4.45 -0.73
N LEU A 90 -8.99 3.57 0.27
CA LEU A 90 -8.01 2.49 0.39
C LEU A 90 -8.12 1.47 -0.75
N LEU A 91 -9.32 1.22 -1.26
CA LEU A 91 -9.52 0.36 -2.42
C LEU A 91 -8.88 0.95 -3.67
N GLN A 92 -9.11 2.23 -3.94
CA GLN A 92 -8.55 2.88 -5.12
C GLN A 92 -7.02 2.86 -5.10
N GLU A 93 -6.42 3.10 -3.93
CA GLU A 93 -4.96 3.03 -3.79
C GLU A 93 -4.41 1.61 -3.95
N ILE A 94 -5.10 0.61 -3.39
CA ILE A 94 -4.70 -0.79 -3.57
C ILE A 94 -4.81 -1.19 -5.02
N ASP A 95 -5.86 -0.79 -5.71
CA ASP A 95 -6.09 -1.12 -7.11
C ASP A 95 -5.01 -0.46 -7.98
N ALA A 96 -4.67 0.81 -7.74
CA ALA A 96 -3.56 1.48 -8.43
C ALA A 96 -2.20 0.75 -8.21
N VAL A 97 -1.91 0.29 -6.99
CA VAL A 97 -0.68 -0.47 -6.69
C VAL A 97 -0.73 -1.85 -7.33
N TYR A 98 -1.89 -2.50 -7.31
CA TYR A 98 -2.10 -3.82 -7.89
C TYR A 98 -1.89 -3.79 -9.41
N ASP A 99 -2.46 -2.80 -10.10
CA ASP A 99 -2.34 -2.61 -11.54
C ASP A 99 -0.90 -2.28 -11.93
N ALA A 100 -0.24 -1.38 -11.19
CA ALA A 100 1.18 -1.10 -11.40
C ALA A 100 2.07 -2.34 -11.24
N MET A 101 1.78 -3.20 -10.26
CA MET A 101 2.51 -4.46 -10.07
C MET A 101 2.23 -5.47 -11.18
N LEU A 102 1.00 -5.57 -11.66
CA LEU A 102 0.66 -6.44 -12.80
C LEU A 102 1.36 -5.98 -14.07
N LEU A 103 1.33 -4.68 -14.36
CA LEU A 103 2.03 -4.10 -15.51
C LEU A 103 3.54 -4.39 -15.46
N GLN A 104 4.15 -4.32 -14.27
CA GLN A 104 5.55 -4.68 -14.10
C GLN A 104 5.82 -6.15 -14.44
N ILE A 105 4.98 -7.07 -13.93
CA ILE A 105 5.14 -8.51 -14.22
C ILE A 105 5.00 -8.79 -15.72
N VAL A 106 3.99 -8.18 -16.36
CA VAL A 106 3.77 -8.33 -17.80
C VAL A 106 4.96 -7.78 -18.60
N GLY A 107 5.48 -6.61 -18.24
CA GLY A 107 6.65 -6.02 -18.89
C GLY A 107 7.92 -6.86 -18.73
N ASP A 108 8.16 -7.40 -17.54
CA ASP A 108 9.30 -8.29 -17.26
C ASP A 108 9.19 -9.58 -18.09
N LEU A 109 7.98 -10.17 -18.20
CA LEU A 109 7.72 -11.35 -19.03
C LEU A 109 7.91 -11.04 -20.52
N GLN A 110 7.38 -9.92 -21.01
CA GLN A 110 7.56 -9.50 -22.41
C GLN A 110 9.03 -9.27 -22.75
N THR A 111 9.79 -8.62 -21.86
CA THR A 111 11.23 -8.41 -22.04
C THR A 111 11.98 -9.75 -22.08
N SER A 112 11.58 -10.71 -21.24
CA SER A 112 12.15 -12.06 -21.25
C SER A 112 11.82 -12.87 -22.50
N LEU A 113 10.65 -12.63 -23.12
CA LEU A 113 10.21 -13.31 -24.34
C LEU A 113 10.81 -12.68 -25.62
N VAL A 114 11.15 -11.39 -25.58
CA VAL A 114 11.74 -10.63 -26.70
C VAL A 114 13.27 -10.58 -26.63
N ALA A 115 13.88 -11.14 -25.57
CA ALA A 115 15.32 -11.32 -25.52
C ALA A 115 15.77 -12.12 -26.76
N PRO A 116 16.58 -11.53 -27.67
CA PRO A 116 17.10 -12.27 -28.80
C PRO A 116 17.86 -13.48 -28.28
N GLY A 117 17.70 -14.60 -28.98
CA GLY A 117 18.19 -15.91 -28.58
C GLY A 117 19.62 -15.88 -28.05
N ILE A 118 19.90 -16.85 -27.19
CA ILE A 118 21.25 -17.28 -26.86
C ILE A 118 21.98 -17.57 -28.19
N THR A 119 22.66 -16.57 -28.75
CA THR A 119 23.79 -16.75 -29.66
C THR A 119 25.03 -16.53 -28.83
N ALA A 120 25.43 -17.59 -28.13
CA ALA A 120 26.81 -17.82 -27.77
C ALA A 120 27.17 -19.19 -28.34
N CYS A 121 27.56 -19.21 -29.62
CA CYS A 121 28.51 -20.21 -30.10
C CYS A 121 29.85 -19.91 -29.40
N GLU A 122 30.27 -20.87 -28.58
CA GLU A 122 31.62 -21.39 -28.37
C GLU A 122 32.81 -20.49 -27.99
N SER A 123 33.70 -21.13 -27.20
CA SER A 123 35.10 -20.81 -26.85
C SER A 123 35.25 -19.86 -25.64
N GLU A 124 36.01 -20.14 -24.58
CA GLU A 124 37.06 -21.12 -24.31
C GLU A 124 37.08 -21.55 -22.82
N ALA A 125 37.73 -22.68 -22.56
CA ALA A 125 38.00 -23.25 -21.26
C ALA A 125 38.80 -22.32 -20.34
N THR A 126 38.43 -22.25 -19.06
CA THR A 126 39.38 -21.94 -17.97
C THR A 126 38.95 -22.63 -16.68
N SER A 127 39.92 -23.27 -16.02
CA SER A 127 39.81 -24.27 -14.95
C SER A 127 39.03 -23.87 -13.69
N PRO A 128 38.63 -24.87 -12.86
CA PRO A 128 37.66 -24.69 -11.79
C PRO A 128 38.31 -24.71 -10.40
N GLU A 129 39.00 -23.65 -9.96
CA GLU A 129 39.32 -23.50 -8.53
C GLU A 129 39.24 -22.02 -8.12
N ASP A 130 38.59 -21.78 -6.97
CA ASP A 130 38.51 -20.53 -6.19
C ASP A 130 37.54 -19.40 -6.62
N ALA A 131 36.27 -19.49 -6.16
CA ALA A 131 35.49 -18.32 -5.71
C ALA A 131 34.34 -18.72 -4.75
N PRO A 132 33.99 -17.88 -3.75
CA PRO A 132 33.51 -18.36 -2.45
C PRO A 132 31.99 -18.59 -2.33
N SER A 133 31.70 -19.58 -1.49
CA SER A 133 30.42 -19.88 -0.84
C SER A 133 29.69 -18.65 -0.28
N ARG A 134 28.72 -18.09 -1.02
CA ARG A 134 27.42 -17.62 -0.50
C ARG A 134 26.46 -17.23 -1.63
N ALA A 135 26.06 -18.18 -2.47
CA ALA A 135 24.85 -17.99 -3.27
C ALA A 135 23.64 -18.01 -2.34
N VAL A 136 23.32 -16.86 -1.72
CA VAL A 136 21.98 -16.61 -1.21
C VAL A 136 21.08 -16.81 -2.43
N ARG A 137 20.41 -17.97 -2.54
CA ARG A 137 19.44 -18.22 -3.60
C ARG A 137 18.40 -17.12 -3.48
N ALA A 138 18.56 -16.08 -4.31
CA ALA A 138 17.61 -14.99 -4.37
C ALA A 138 16.31 -15.64 -4.83
N GLU A 139 15.31 -15.63 -3.96
CA GLU A 139 13.97 -16.11 -4.31
C GLU A 139 13.59 -15.46 -5.65
N PRO A 140 13.16 -16.25 -6.65
CA PRO A 140 12.86 -15.71 -7.97
C PRO A 140 11.84 -14.59 -7.80
N LEU A 141 12.07 -13.45 -8.45
CA LEU A 141 11.27 -12.23 -8.31
C LEU A 141 9.75 -12.53 -8.45
N SER A 142 9.40 -13.48 -9.33
CA SER A 142 8.05 -14.00 -9.52
C SER A 142 7.39 -14.55 -8.25
N SER A 143 8.11 -15.31 -7.42
CA SER A 143 7.59 -15.90 -6.17
C SER A 143 7.29 -14.85 -5.09
N ARG A 144 8.13 -13.82 -4.99
CA ARG A 144 7.94 -12.67 -4.08
C ARG A 144 6.79 -11.80 -4.53
N LEU A 145 6.72 -11.48 -5.83
CA LEU A 145 5.63 -10.70 -6.40
C LEU A 145 4.29 -11.42 -6.25
N ALA A 146 4.24 -12.74 -6.45
CA ALA A 146 3.05 -13.54 -6.22
C ALA A 146 2.56 -13.47 -4.76
N LYS A 147 3.47 -13.51 -3.77
CA LYS A 147 3.12 -13.35 -2.35
C LYS A 147 2.52 -11.97 -2.05
N GLU A 148 3.11 -10.91 -2.61
CA GLU A 148 2.61 -9.55 -2.44
C GLU A 148 1.26 -9.33 -3.15
N LEU A 149 1.06 -9.87 -4.35
CA LEU A 149 -0.25 -9.84 -5.04
C LEU A 149 -1.33 -10.53 -4.22
N LYS A 150 -1.03 -11.72 -3.66
CA LYS A 150 -1.95 -12.42 -2.75
C LYS A 150 -2.31 -11.56 -1.53
N LYS A 151 -1.34 -10.84 -0.98
CA LYS A 151 -1.55 -9.92 0.16
C LYS A 151 -2.44 -8.74 -0.23
N LEU A 152 -2.18 -8.09 -1.36
CA LEU A 152 -3.01 -7.00 -1.89
C LEU A 152 -4.45 -7.47 -2.17
N HIS A 153 -4.61 -8.65 -2.77
CA HIS A 153 -5.93 -9.23 -3.01
C HIS A 153 -6.72 -9.45 -1.71
N ARG A 154 -6.08 -9.92 -0.64
CA ARG A 154 -6.72 -10.05 0.68
C ARG A 154 -7.16 -8.69 1.24
N TYR A 155 -6.32 -7.66 1.11
CA TYR A 155 -6.69 -6.30 1.52
C TYR A 155 -7.84 -5.75 0.70
N ARG A 156 -7.82 -5.91 -0.63
CA ARG A 156 -8.91 -5.53 -1.53
C ARG A 156 -10.23 -6.16 -1.10
N ARG A 157 -10.23 -7.48 -0.86
CA ARG A 157 -11.42 -8.20 -0.35
C ARG A 157 -11.91 -7.63 0.98
N ARG A 158 -10.98 -7.37 1.91
CA ARG A 158 -11.31 -6.80 3.22
C ARG A 158 -11.93 -5.42 3.10
N PHE A 159 -11.34 -4.51 2.34
CA PHE A 159 -11.84 -3.13 2.23
C PHE A 159 -13.15 -3.05 1.46
N ARG A 160 -13.35 -3.90 0.43
CA ARG A 160 -14.68 -4.08 -0.18
C ARG A 160 -15.72 -4.49 0.86
N GLY A 161 -15.41 -5.54 1.63
CA GLY A 161 -16.29 -5.98 2.71
C GLY A 161 -16.53 -4.90 3.78
N GLN A 162 -15.55 -4.05 4.11
CA GLN A 162 -15.73 -2.95 5.05
C GLN A 162 -16.66 -1.87 4.50
N ARG A 163 -16.47 -1.46 3.24
CA ARG A 163 -17.34 -0.51 2.54
C ARG A 163 -18.77 -1.01 2.49
N ASP A 164 -18.97 -2.22 1.98
CA ASP A 164 -20.29 -2.80 1.76
C ASP A 164 -21.03 -3.01 3.09
N ASN A 165 -20.33 -3.45 4.14
CA ASN A 165 -20.91 -3.55 5.49
C ASN A 165 -21.28 -2.19 6.08
N ALA A 166 -20.48 -1.15 5.84
CA ALA A 166 -20.78 0.20 6.32
C ALA A 166 -22.05 0.75 5.65
N ILE A 167 -22.17 0.58 4.32
CA ILE A 167 -23.36 0.94 3.56
C ILE A 167 -24.60 0.21 4.09
N LYS A 168 -24.51 -1.12 4.24
CA LYS A 168 -25.59 -1.93 4.80
C LYS A 168 -26.04 -1.46 6.19
N LYS A 169 -25.10 -1.05 7.06
CA LYS A 169 -25.43 -0.51 8.39
C LYS A 169 -26.14 0.85 8.32
N MET A 170 -25.77 1.70 7.36
CA MET A 170 -26.48 2.96 7.13
C MET A 170 -27.92 2.71 6.69
N GLU A 171 -28.15 1.79 5.75
CA GLU A 171 -29.49 1.41 5.29
C GLU A 171 -30.37 0.85 6.41
N VAL A 172 -29.83 -0.06 7.24
CA VAL A 172 -30.55 -0.62 8.39
C VAL A 172 -30.93 0.49 9.37
N THR A 173 -30.00 1.40 9.67
CA THR A 173 -30.25 2.54 10.57
C THR A 173 -31.32 3.47 9.99
N ARG A 174 -31.26 3.76 8.68
CA ARG A 174 -32.27 4.56 7.98
C ARG A 174 -33.66 3.94 8.11
N LYS A 175 -33.79 2.64 7.80
CA LYS A 175 -35.06 1.90 7.87
C LYS A 175 -35.67 1.95 9.27
N ARG A 176 -34.85 1.72 10.31
CA ARG A 176 -35.30 1.78 11.71
C ARG A 176 -35.89 3.14 12.09
N LEU A 177 -35.30 4.22 11.60
CA LEU A 177 -35.77 5.59 11.87
C LEU A 177 -37.03 5.93 11.07
N SER A 178 -37.17 5.45 9.84
CA SER A 178 -38.40 5.65 9.05
C SER A 178 -39.60 4.86 9.59
N THR A 179 -39.36 3.74 10.29
CA THR A 179 -40.43 2.92 10.89
C THR A 179 -40.71 3.27 12.35
N ALA A 180 -39.99 4.23 12.94
CA ALA A 180 -40.25 4.65 14.30
C ALA A 180 -41.60 5.40 14.32
N PRO A 181 -42.60 4.97 15.11
CA PRO A 181 -43.87 5.69 15.20
C PRO A 181 -43.59 7.09 15.71
N GLY A 182 -44.06 8.10 14.97
CA GLY A 182 -43.95 9.50 15.36
C GLY A 182 -44.53 9.67 16.75
N LYS A 183 -43.69 10.05 17.72
CA LYS A 183 -44.21 10.61 18.97
C LYS A 183 -44.83 11.95 18.58
N GLY A 184 -46.15 12.02 18.79
CA GLY A 184 -47.04 13.08 18.30
C GLY A 184 -46.76 14.47 18.81
#